data_AF-A0A4Y2V6B6-F1
#
_entry.id   AF-A0A4Y2V6B6-F1
#
_cell.length_a   1.000
_cell.length_b   1.000
_cell.length_c   1.000
_cell.angle_alpha   90.00
_cell.angle_beta   90.00
_cell.angle_gamma   90.00
#
_symmetry.space_group_name_H-M   'P 1'
#
loop_
_entity.id
_entity.type
_entity.pdbx_description
1 polymer ?
#
loop_
_entity_poly.entity_id
_entity_poly.type
_entity_poly.pdbx_seq_one_letter_code
_entity_poly.pdbx_strand_id
1 'polypeptide(L)'
;MSIVHSDGLGQFQQDNATPHASRVATKWLQEHSSDFRHFHWPPKSPEMNIIEGIQDALLHAVEKRSPPPRTPVDLLTALQDSWCEFPPGYLQIPVESMPCCFASLRVLVVARHDIKKVYQFFGLFSAQRYLSK
;
A
#
# COMPACT_ATOMS: atom_id res chain seq x y z
N MET A 1 -13.63 5.40 19.06
CA MET A 1 -13.88 4.65 17.81
C MET A 1 -14.19 5.62 16.68
N SER A 2 -13.34 5.73 15.66
CA SER A 2 -13.73 6.40 14.41
C SER A 2 -14.31 5.36 13.47
N ILE A 3 -15.63 5.26 13.45
CA ILE A 3 -16.33 4.50 12.42
C ILE A 3 -16.17 5.32 11.13
N VAL A 4 -15.29 4.88 10.24
CA VAL A 4 -15.25 5.41 8.87
C VAL A 4 -16.52 4.91 8.20
N HIS A 5 -17.53 5.77 8.14
CA HIS A 5 -18.69 5.56 7.31
C HIS A 5 -18.23 5.57 5.85
N SER A 6 -18.06 4.37 5.28
CA SER A 6 -18.21 4.22 3.83
C SER A 6 -19.67 4.58 3.52
N ASP A 7 -19.87 5.47 2.59
CA ASP A 7 -21.11 5.83 1.90
C ASP A 7 -21.70 4.67 1.05
N GLY A 8 -21.42 3.42 1.44
CA GLY A 8 -21.85 2.20 0.77
C GLY A 8 -20.97 1.77 -0.39
N LEU A 9 -20.11 2.65 -0.91
CA LEU A 9 -19.16 2.33 -1.97
C LEU A 9 -17.84 1.85 -1.37
N GLY A 10 -17.34 0.71 -1.88
CA GLY A 10 -16.03 0.19 -1.53
C GLY A 10 -14.90 1.12 -2.00
N GLN A 11 -13.75 1.08 -1.32
CA GLN A 11 -12.53 1.71 -1.81
C GLN A 11 -11.65 0.67 -2.49
N PHE A 12 -11.27 0.93 -3.74
CA PHE A 12 -10.35 0.09 -4.50
C PHE A 12 -8.94 0.63 -4.40
N GLN A 13 -8.07 -0.13 -3.74
CA GLN A 13 -6.64 0.16 -3.64
C GLN A 13 -5.87 -0.72 -4.62
N GLN A 14 -4.97 -0.10 -5.38
CA GLN A 14 -3.94 -0.77 -6.18
C GLN A 14 -2.63 0.02 -6.08
N ASP A 15 -1.52 -0.62 -6.41
CA ASP A 15 -0.25 0.08 -6.54
C ASP A 15 -0.19 0.91 -7.84
N ASN A 16 0.91 1.65 -8.01
CA ASN A 16 1.14 2.47 -9.20
C ASN A 16 2.17 1.82 -10.15
N ALA A 17 2.21 0.49 -10.23
CA ALA A 17 3.08 -0.18 -11.21
C ALA A 17 2.64 0.18 -12.63
N THR A 18 3.58 0.12 -13.58
CA THR A 18 3.38 0.58 -14.96
C THR A 18 2.12 0.02 -15.64
N PRO A 19 1.72 -1.25 -15.46
CA PRO A 19 0.47 -1.77 -16.03
C PRO A 19 -0.79 -1.11 -15.44
N HIS A 20 -0.80 -0.86 -14.13
CA HIS A 20 -1.91 -0.24 -13.39
C HIS A 20 -2.04 1.27 -13.67
N ALA A 21 -0.92 1.94 -13.97
CA ALA A 21 -0.89 3.34 -14.40
C ALA A 21 -1.14 3.53 -15.91
N SER A 22 -1.41 2.45 -16.66
CA SER A 22 -1.64 2.53 -18.10
C SER A 22 -2.91 3.32 -18.44
N ARG A 23 -2.98 3.88 -19.65
CA ARG A 23 -4.16 4.60 -20.13
C ARG A 23 -5.42 3.71 -20.16
N VAL A 24 -5.25 2.41 -20.43
CA VAL A 24 -6.36 1.46 -20.47
C VAL A 24 -6.90 1.22 -19.06
N ALA A 25 -6.02 0.92 -18.10
CA ALA A 25 -6.40 0.71 -16.71
C ALA A 25 -7.05 1.96 -16.09
N THR A 26 -6.44 3.13 -16.29
CA THR A 26 -6.99 4.40 -15.78
C THR A 26 -8.34 4.77 -16.39
N LYS A 27 -8.56 4.52 -17.68
CA LYS A 27 -9.86 4.72 -18.33
C LYS A 27 -10.93 3.79 -17.76
N TRP A 28 -10.61 2.51 -17.53
CA TRP A 28 -11.53 1.56 -16.92
C TRP A 28 -11.95 1.99 -15.52
N LEU A 29 -11.03 2.47 -14.69
CA LEU A 29 -11.33 2.98 -13.35
C LEU A 29 -12.23 4.22 -13.37
N GLN A 30 -12.07 5.09 -14.37
CA GLN A 30 -12.93 6.26 -14.54
C GLN A 30 -14.35 5.85 -14.92
N GLU A 31 -14.49 4.89 -15.82
CA GLU A 31 -15.79 4.35 -16.26
C GLU A 31 -16.56 3.69 -15.11
N HIS A 32 -15.87 3.10 -14.13
CA HIS A 32 -16.47 2.42 -12.97
C HIS A 32 -16.44 3.25 -11.68
N SER A 33 -16.25 4.57 -11.80
CA SER A 33 -16.18 5.47 -10.64
C SER A 33 -17.50 5.58 -9.85
N SER A 34 -18.62 5.10 -10.40
CA SER A 34 -19.90 4.94 -9.70
C SER A 34 -19.95 3.75 -8.76
N ASP A 35 -19.13 2.71 -9.03
CA ASP A 35 -19.23 1.41 -8.36
C ASP A 35 -18.32 1.34 -7.13
N PHE A 36 -17.18 2.04 -7.21
CA PHE A 36 -16.21 2.13 -6.13
C PHE A 36 -15.35 3.40 -6.29
N ARG A 37 -14.74 3.84 -5.18
CA ARG A 37 -13.74 4.91 -5.23
C ARG A 37 -12.35 4.35 -5.42
N HIS A 38 -11.63 4.85 -6.40
CA HIS A 38 -10.21 4.56 -6.54
C HIS A 38 -9.41 5.29 -5.44
N PHE A 39 -8.65 4.53 -4.67
CA PHE A 39 -7.78 5.05 -3.62
C PHE A 39 -6.48 5.61 -4.23
N HIS A 40 -6.22 6.90 -4.02
CA HIS A 40 -5.02 7.54 -4.56
C HIS A 40 -3.78 7.19 -3.73
N TRP A 41 -2.99 6.23 -4.21
CA TRP A 41 -1.77 5.76 -3.56
C TRP A 41 -0.56 6.68 -3.77
N PRO A 42 0.17 7.06 -2.70
CA PRO A 42 1.45 7.76 -2.84
C PRO A 42 2.51 6.88 -3.51
N PRO A 43 3.28 7.41 -4.48
CA PRO A 43 4.37 6.65 -5.09
C PRO A 43 5.44 6.27 -4.07
N LYS A 44 5.95 5.04 -4.14
CA LYS A 44 7.06 4.50 -3.31
C LYS A 44 6.72 4.29 -1.83
N SER A 45 5.50 3.83 -1.54
CA SER A 45 5.10 3.41 -0.19
C SER A 45 4.75 1.92 -0.15
N PRO A 46 5.76 1.02 -0.19
CA PRO A 46 5.54 -0.44 -0.07
C PRO A 46 5.02 -0.83 1.32
N GLU A 47 5.34 -0.05 2.35
CA GLU A 47 4.92 -0.26 3.76
C GLU A 47 3.40 -0.32 3.98
N MET A 48 2.63 0.09 2.98
CA MET A 48 1.18 0.15 3.06
C MET A 48 0.51 -0.95 2.19
N ASN A 49 1.28 -1.79 1.48
CA ASN A 49 0.72 -2.85 0.65
C ASN A 49 0.23 -4.04 1.50
N ILE A 50 -1.00 -3.93 2.01
CA ILE A 50 -1.70 -4.97 2.76
C ILE A 50 -1.66 -6.33 2.05
N ILE A 51 -1.67 -6.31 0.71
CA ILE A 51 -1.67 -7.50 -0.13
C ILE A 51 -0.33 -8.26 0.03
N GLU A 52 0.80 -7.58 0.20
CA GLU A 52 2.10 -8.24 0.42
C GLU A 52 2.10 -9.04 1.72
N GLY A 53 1.64 -8.45 2.83
CA GLY A 53 1.57 -9.15 4.12
C GLY A 53 0.63 -10.37 4.08
N ILE A 54 -0.46 -10.28 3.33
CA ILE A 54 -1.37 -11.41 3.10
C ILE A 54 -0.71 -12.48 2.23
N GLN A 55 -0.02 -12.10 1.15
CA GLN A 55 0.70 -13.03 0.29
C GLN A 55 1.78 -13.79 1.06
N ASP A 56 2.58 -13.10 1.86
CA ASP A 56 3.63 -13.72 2.68
C ASP A 56 3.04 -14.73 3.68
N ALA A 57 1.92 -14.36 4.34
CA ALA A 57 1.25 -15.24 5.28
C ALA A 57 0.68 -16.51 4.60
N LEU A 58 0.13 -16.38 3.39
CA LEU A 58 -0.37 -17.51 2.60
C LEU A 58 0.77 -18.41 2.13
N LEU A 59 1.87 -17.84 1.63
CA LEU A 59 3.04 -18.59 1.20
C LEU A 59 3.61 -19.41 2.37
N HIS A 60 3.75 -18.78 3.53
CA HIS A 60 4.22 -19.45 4.74
C HIS A 60 3.24 -20.53 5.25
N ALA A 61 1.92 -20.33 5.10
CA ALA A 61 0.94 -21.36 5.40
C ALA A 61 1.08 -22.59 4.48
N VAL A 62 1.31 -22.36 3.19
CA VAL A 62 1.53 -23.42 2.20
C VAL A 62 2.86 -24.16 2.43
N GLU A 63 3.94 -23.45 2.76
CA GLU A 63 5.24 -24.06 3.08
C GLU A 63 5.17 -25.02 4.27
N LYS A 64 4.31 -24.74 5.25
CA LYS A 64 4.11 -25.58 6.43
C LYS A 64 3.28 -26.83 6.16
N ARG A 65 2.65 -26.96 4.99
CA ARG A 65 1.81 -28.12 4.68
C ARG A 65 2.65 -29.37 4.46
N SER A 66 2.10 -30.48 4.95
CA SER A 66 2.69 -31.81 4.81
C SER A 66 1.64 -32.76 4.23
N PRO A 67 1.88 -33.38 3.05
CA PRO A 67 3.08 -33.21 2.21
C PRO A 67 3.14 -31.84 1.52
N PRO A 68 4.34 -31.36 1.14
CA PRO A 68 4.47 -30.11 0.38
C PRO A 68 3.86 -30.25 -1.02
N PRO A 69 3.32 -29.18 -1.61
CA PRO A 69 2.79 -29.21 -2.97
C PRO A 69 3.86 -29.62 -3.98
N ARG A 70 3.56 -30.56 -4.87
CA ARG A 70 4.52 -31.10 -5.85
C ARG A 70 4.20 -30.69 -7.28
N THR A 71 2.96 -30.29 -7.54
CA THR A 71 2.51 -29.84 -8.85
C THR A 71 1.88 -28.44 -8.74
N PRO A 72 1.80 -27.68 -9.85
CA PRO A 72 1.09 -26.39 -9.85
C PRO A 72 -0.38 -26.49 -9.41
N VAL A 73 -1.03 -27.62 -9.67
CA VAL A 73 -2.41 -27.88 -9.25
C VAL A 73 -2.49 -28.07 -7.73
N ASP A 74 -1.54 -28.82 -7.15
CA ASP A 74 -1.46 -28.98 -5.70
C ASP A 74 -1.18 -27.63 -5.02
N LEU A 75 -0.33 -26.79 -5.62
CA LEU A 75 -0.01 -25.46 -5.10
C LEU A 75 -1.25 -24.55 -5.11
N LEU A 76 -2.00 -24.53 -6.21
CA LEU A 76 -3.25 -23.77 -6.30
C LEU A 76 -4.27 -24.23 -5.26
N THR A 77 -4.43 -25.54 -5.10
CA THR A 77 -5.34 -26.14 -4.12
C THR A 77 -4.90 -25.76 -2.70
N ALA A 78 -3.60 -25.88 -2.41
CA ALA A 78 -3.05 -25.53 -1.10
C ALA A 78 -3.22 -24.04 -0.76
N LEU A 79 -3.08 -23.15 -1.74
CA LEU A 79 -3.34 -21.71 -1.58
C LEU A 79 -4.83 -21.44 -1.31
N GLN A 80 -5.74 -22.08 -2.04
CA GLN A 80 -7.18 -21.93 -1.85
C GLN A 80 -7.64 -22.42 -0.48
N ASP A 81 -7.18 -23.60 -0.06
CA ASP A 81 -7.50 -24.13 1.26
C ASP A 81 -6.93 -23.23 2.37
N SER A 82 -5.67 -22.79 2.24
CA SER A 82 -5.03 -21.91 3.23
C SER A 82 -5.72 -20.55 3.32
N TRP A 83 -6.26 -20.06 2.20
CA TRP A 83 -7.11 -18.86 2.16
C TRP A 83 -8.44 -19.06 2.88
N CYS A 84 -9.08 -20.23 2.72
CA CYS A 84 -10.34 -20.55 3.38
C CYS A 84 -10.18 -20.77 4.90
N GLU A 85 -9.02 -21.29 5.32
CA GLU A 85 -8.65 -21.48 6.73
C GLU A 85 -8.19 -20.18 7.41
N PHE A 86 -7.95 -19.13 6.63
CA PHE A 86 -7.39 -17.88 7.12
C PHE A 86 -8.39 -17.16 8.04
N PRO A 87 -8.03 -16.86 9.31
CA PRO A 87 -8.98 -16.33 10.26
C PRO A 87 -9.46 -14.93 9.83
N PRO A 88 -10.78 -14.64 9.88
CA PRO A 88 -11.33 -13.35 9.47
C PRO A 88 -10.68 -12.14 10.17
N GLY A 89 -10.24 -12.32 11.42
CA GLY A 89 -9.57 -11.27 12.19
C GLY A 89 -8.17 -10.91 11.68
N TYR A 90 -7.50 -11.80 10.92
CA TYR A 90 -6.19 -11.48 10.36
C TYR A 90 -6.30 -10.45 9.23
N LEU A 91 -7.38 -10.49 8.44
CA LEU A 91 -7.64 -9.49 7.40
C LEU A 91 -8.08 -8.14 7.96
N GLN A 92 -8.56 -8.11 9.21
CA GLN A 92 -8.93 -6.87 9.90
C GLN A 92 -7.70 -6.07 10.33
N ILE A 93 -6.64 -6.73 10.80
CA ILE A 93 -5.43 -6.04 11.30
C ILE A 93 -4.79 -5.12 10.25
N PRO A 94 -4.57 -5.53 8.99
CA PRO A 94 -4.04 -4.65 7.97
C PRO A 94 -4.98 -3.47 7.66
N VAL A 95 -6.29 -3.73 7.56
CA VAL A 95 -7.31 -2.70 7.29
C VAL A 95 -7.38 -1.67 8.42
N GLU A 96 -7.33 -2.13 9.68
CA GLU A 96 -7.30 -1.29 10.88
C GLU A 96 -5.97 -0.56 11.06
N SER A 97 -4.87 -1.08 10.51
CA SER A 97 -3.56 -0.42 10.53
C SER A 97 -3.39 0.63 9.44
N MET A 98 -4.26 0.66 8.40
CA MET A 98 -4.19 1.65 7.32
C MET A 98 -4.16 3.09 7.85
N PRO A 99 -5.05 3.55 8.76
CA PRO A 99 -5.00 4.91 9.29
C PRO A 99 -3.67 5.24 9.99
N CYS A 100 -3.05 4.27 10.68
CA CYS A 100 -1.75 4.43 11.33
C CYS A 100 -0.63 4.57 10.30
N CYS A 101 -0.64 3.75 9.24
CA CYS A 101 0.31 3.84 8.14
C CYS A 101 0.22 5.20 7.42
N PHE A 102 -1.00 5.71 7.20
CA PHE A 102 -1.20 7.05 6.65
C PHE A 102 -0.68 8.15 7.57
N ALA A 103 -0.86 8.03 8.88
CA ALA A 103 -0.32 8.98 9.85
C ALA A 103 1.22 9.01 9.79
N SER A 104 1.85 7.84 9.78
CA SER A 104 3.30 7.70 9.66
C SER A 104 3.84 8.25 8.34
N LEU A 105 3.17 7.97 7.21
CA LEU A 105 3.56 8.49 5.92
C LEU A 105 3.39 10.01 5.83
N ARG A 106 2.31 10.57 6.39
CA ARG A 106 2.12 12.03 6.48
C ARG A 106 3.25 12.67 7.28
N VAL A 107 3.61 12.11 8.43
CA VAL A 107 4.74 12.59 9.24
C VAL A 107 6.06 12.51 8.45
N LEU A 108 6.31 11.40 7.75
CA LEU A 108 7.52 11.24 6.93
C LEU A 108 7.56 12.22 5.74
N VAL A 109 6.43 12.47 5.08
CA VAL A 109 6.32 13.43 3.96
C VAL A 109 6.50 14.86 4.46
N VAL A 110 5.90 15.23 5.60
CA VAL A 110 6.08 16.53 6.24
C VAL A 110 7.54 16.71 6.67
N ALA A 111 8.13 15.73 7.35
CA ALA A 111 9.53 15.75 7.74
C ALA A 111 10.48 15.84 6.52
N ARG A 112 10.16 15.16 5.42
CA ARG A 112 10.93 15.23 4.17
C ARG A 112 10.78 16.57 3.46
N HIS A 113 9.61 17.21 3.56
CA HIS A 113 9.41 18.59 3.08
C HIS A 113 10.20 19.59 3.94
N ASP A 114 10.25 19.39 5.25
CA ASP A 114 11.08 20.18 6.17
C ASP A 114 12.57 19.97 5.90
N ILE A 115 13.04 18.74 5.66
CA ILE A 115 14.44 18.47 5.30
C ILE A 115 14.83 19.20 4.01
N LYS A 116 13.95 19.20 2.98
CA LYS A 116 14.19 19.99 1.76
C LYS A 116 14.27 21.50 2.04
N LYS A 117 13.42 22.02 2.93
CA LYS A 117 13.50 23.42 3.37
C LYS A 117 14.76 23.72 4.18
N VAL A 118 15.24 22.79 4.99
CA VAL A 118 16.50 22.91 5.73
C VAL A 118 17.68 23.00 4.76
N TYR A 119 17.75 22.15 3.73
CA TYR A 119 18.80 22.26 2.70
C TYR A 119 18.70 23.56 1.87
N GLN A 120 17.48 24.02 1.57
CA GLN A 120 17.27 25.29 0.87
C GLN A 120 17.67 26.50 1.74
N PHE A 121 17.42 26.44 3.05
CA PHE A 121 17.83 27.43 4.04
C PHE A 121 19.36 27.46 4.20
N PHE A 122 20.03 26.31 4.34
CA PHE A 122 21.49 26.24 4.40
C PHE A 122 22.18 26.64 3.07
N GLY A 123 21.53 26.41 1.93
CA GLY A 123 22.00 26.87 0.62
C GLY A 123 22.00 28.40 0.46
N LEU A 124 20.95 29.06 0.97
CA LEU A 124 20.84 30.54 0.99
C LEU A 124 21.90 31.19 1.88
N PHE A 125 22.19 30.62 3.06
CA PHE A 125 23.24 31.13 3.96
C PHE A 125 24.66 30.93 3.40
N SER A 126 24.91 29.86 2.64
CA SER A 126 26.20 29.67 1.96
C SER A 126 26.42 30.67 0.84
N ALA A 127 25.38 31.04 0.08
CA ALA A 127 25.49 32.02 -1.01
C ALA A 127 25.77 33.45 -0.52
N GLN A 128 25.17 33.88 0.60
CA GLN A 128 25.44 35.20 1.19
C GLN A 128 26.88 35.35 1.72
N ARG A 129 27.52 34.26 2.14
CA ARG A 129 28.91 34.27 2.62
C ARG A 129 29.95 34.43 1.49
N TYR A 130 29.57 34.13 0.25
CA TYR A 130 30.43 34.29 -0.94
C TYR A 130 30.26 35.65 -1.64
N LEU A 131 29.15 36.34 -1.43
CA LEU A 131 28.86 37.67 -2.02
C LEU A 131 29.29 38.85 -1.12
N SER A 132 29.79 38.58 0.09
CA SER A 132 30.23 39.59 1.05
C SER A 132 31.76 39.64 1.22
N LYS A 133 32.51 39.47 0.12
CA LYS A 133 33.93 39.80 0.01
C LYS A 133 34.14 40.83 -1.08
#